data_AF-A0A9P6E336-F1
#
_entry.id   AF-A0A9P6E336-F1
#
_cell.length_a   1.000
_cell.length_b   1.000
_cell.length_c   1.000
_cell.angle_alpha   90.00
_cell.angle_beta   90.00
_cell.angle_gamma   90.00
#
_symmetry.space_group_name_H-M   'P 1'
#
loop_
_entity.id
_entity.type
_entity.pdbx_description
1 polymer ?
#
loop_
_entity_poly.entity_id
_entity_poly.type
_entity_poly.pdbx_seq_one_letter_code
_entity_poly.pdbx_strand_id
1 'polypeptide(L)'
;MTSQKSGGRHPEPFIFEHFTKVGAMNSSTKKWNVRCNYCPPNALLILHRDNRCLNHLTDKCANVPKVVKEAAQLKVMQKGGLEIVIPGSDDEIESVPDSDAGSTSTQASKRTKFSKSASPSVGAGKRTLETFLERSLTKEEENRSNVHMLRFFIHGNIPFAASSNPFLIKWVQSLRPSYTPAS
;
A
#
# COMPACT_ATOMS: atom_id res chain seq x y z
N MET A 1 20.73 -29.41 -24.42
CA MET A 1 20.17 -28.04 -24.34
C MET A 1 19.77 -27.77 -22.90
N THR A 2 20.60 -27.08 -22.13
CA THR A 2 20.41 -26.86 -20.69
C THR A 2 19.51 -25.65 -20.44
N SER A 3 18.29 -25.92 -19.99
CA SER A 3 17.34 -24.90 -19.53
C SER A 3 17.82 -24.32 -18.19
N GLN A 4 18.50 -23.18 -18.24
CA GLN A 4 18.81 -22.39 -17.06
C GLN A 4 17.52 -21.73 -16.56
N LYS A 5 16.92 -22.30 -15.51
CA LYS A 5 15.88 -21.64 -14.72
C LYS A 5 16.47 -20.40 -14.06
N SER A 6 16.27 -19.23 -14.67
CA SER A 6 16.67 -17.96 -14.10
C SER A 6 15.71 -17.58 -12.98
N GLY A 7 16.11 -17.78 -11.73
CA GLY A 7 15.38 -17.37 -10.53
C GLY A 7 15.40 -15.86 -10.33
N GLY A 8 14.78 -15.12 -11.26
CA GLY A 8 14.62 -13.68 -11.21
C GLY A 8 13.15 -13.31 -11.41
N ARG A 9 12.69 -12.28 -10.68
CA ARG A 9 11.35 -11.71 -10.91
C ARG A 9 11.28 -11.25 -12.37
N HIS A 10 10.26 -11.72 -13.11
CA HIS A 10 10.05 -11.27 -14.47
C HIS A 10 9.79 -9.76 -14.46
N PRO A 11 10.52 -8.98 -15.29
CA PRO A 11 10.32 -7.55 -15.35
C PRO A 11 8.93 -7.22 -15.92
N GLU A 12 8.26 -6.22 -15.35
CA GLU A 12 6.89 -5.85 -15.72
C GLU A 12 6.81 -5.41 -17.21
N PRO A 13 5.86 -5.93 -17.99
CA PRO A 13 5.72 -5.61 -19.42
C PRO A 13 5.49 -4.11 -19.64
N PHE A 14 4.72 -3.47 -18.75
CA PHE A 14 4.43 -2.03 -18.76
C PHE A 14 5.70 -1.16 -18.81
N ILE A 15 6.81 -1.61 -18.21
CA ILE A 15 8.05 -0.83 -18.21
C ILE A 15 8.68 -0.84 -19.60
N PHE A 16 8.64 -1.96 -20.32
CA PHE A 16 9.26 -2.07 -21.65
C PHE A 16 8.51 -1.31 -22.74
N GLU A 17 7.21 -1.05 -22.55
CA GLU A 17 6.41 -0.23 -23.46
C GLU A 17 6.82 1.25 -23.39
N HIS A 18 7.18 1.74 -22.20
CA HIS A 18 7.47 3.16 -21.96
C HIS A 18 8.97 3.48 -21.78
N PHE A 19 9.83 2.46 -21.76
CA PHE A 19 11.27 2.61 -21.60
C PHE A 19 12.06 1.72 -22.56
N THR A 20 13.10 2.31 -23.15
CA THR A 20 14.05 1.60 -24.03
C THR A 20 15.29 1.18 -23.26
N LYS A 21 15.75 -0.07 -23.43
CA LYS A 21 16.98 -0.58 -22.81
C LYS A 21 18.22 -0.02 -23.55
N VAL A 22 19.13 0.63 -22.81
CA VAL A 22 20.32 1.29 -23.39
C VAL A 22 21.60 0.50 -23.18
N GLY A 23 21.64 -0.42 -22.22
CA GLY A 23 22.80 -1.30 -22.00
C GLY A 23 23.06 -1.63 -20.54
N ALA A 24 24.08 -2.44 -20.27
CA ALA A 24 24.52 -2.75 -18.91
C ALA A 24 25.15 -1.51 -18.26
N MET A 25 24.89 -1.28 -16.97
CA MET A 25 25.48 -0.17 -16.23
C MET A 25 26.98 -0.41 -16.01
N ASN A 26 27.34 -1.64 -15.63
CA ASN A 26 28.70 -2.13 -15.46
C ASN A 26 28.73 -3.59 -15.90
N SER A 27 29.80 -4.05 -16.54
CA SER A 27 29.98 -5.46 -16.93
C SER A 27 29.90 -6.43 -15.73
N SER A 28 30.25 -5.96 -14.53
CA SER A 28 30.20 -6.72 -13.28
C SER A 28 28.78 -6.85 -12.69
N THR A 29 27.91 -5.85 -12.88
CA THR A 29 26.56 -5.88 -12.32
C THR A 29 25.55 -6.27 -13.38
N LYS A 30 24.70 -7.27 -13.12
CA LYS A 30 23.54 -7.62 -13.98
C LYS A 30 22.46 -6.52 -14.07
N LYS A 31 22.79 -5.29 -13.65
CA LYS A 31 21.92 -4.11 -13.70
C LYS A 31 22.12 -3.42 -15.04
N TRP A 32 21.02 -3.02 -15.66
CA TRP A 32 21.05 -2.26 -16.91
C TRP A 32 20.36 -0.91 -16.73
N ASN A 33 20.72 0.00 -17.62
CA ASN A 33 20.11 1.31 -17.72
C ASN A 33 19.00 1.30 -18.78
N VAL A 34 17.97 2.09 -18.50
CA VAL A 34 16.87 2.36 -19.42
C VAL A 34 16.75 3.86 -19.66
N ARG A 35 16.24 4.20 -20.84
CA ARG A 35 15.89 5.56 -21.25
C ARG A 35 14.36 5.65 -21.32
N CYS A 36 13.80 6.70 -20.74
CA CYS A 36 12.38 7.00 -20.87
C CYS A 36 12.10 7.48 -22.30
N ASN A 37 11.05 6.95 -22.94
CA ASN A 37 10.69 7.30 -24.31
C ASN A 37 10.15 8.73 -24.46
N TYR A 38 9.69 9.34 -23.35
CA TYR A 38 9.12 10.70 -23.34
C TYR A 38 10.14 11.79 -22.99
N CYS A 39 11.29 11.39 -22.43
CA CYS A 39 12.35 12.33 -22.12
C CYS A 39 13.14 12.71 -23.38
N PRO A 40 13.74 13.91 -23.40
CA PRO A 40 14.69 14.27 -24.47
C PRO A 40 15.86 13.27 -24.50
N PRO A 41 16.51 13.07 -25.66
CA PRO A 41 17.56 12.06 -25.84
C PRO A 41 18.79 12.27 -24.93
N ASN A 42 19.01 13.50 -24.50
CA ASN A 42 20.09 13.91 -23.59
C ASN A 42 19.73 13.74 -22.10
N ALA A 43 18.54 13.23 -21.79
CA ALA A 43 18.14 12.99 -20.41
C ALA A 43 18.99 11.90 -19.75
N LEU A 44 19.14 12.02 -18.43
CA LEU A 44 19.87 11.07 -17.62
C LEU A 44 19.27 9.66 -17.73
N LEU A 45 20.15 8.69 -17.94
CA LEU A 45 19.78 7.28 -17.94
C LEU A 45 19.30 6.84 -16.55
N ILE A 46 18.28 5.99 -16.54
CA ILE A 46 17.65 5.51 -15.31
C ILE A 46 18.06 4.07 -15.08
N LEU A 47 18.53 3.76 -13.87
CA LEU A 47 18.78 2.37 -13.48
C LEU A 47 17.48 1.57 -13.47
N HIS A 48 17.44 0.42 -14.14
CA HIS A 48 16.26 -0.44 -14.18
C HIS A 48 15.91 -1.01 -12.79
N ARG A 49 14.96 -0.33 -12.15
CA ARG A 49 14.22 -0.77 -10.97
C ARG A 49 12.78 -0.33 -11.18
N ASP A 50 11.84 -1.25 -11.12
CA ASP A 50 10.45 -0.98 -11.49
C ASP A 50 9.87 0.26 -10.81
N ASN A 51 10.02 0.37 -9.49
CA ASN A 51 9.51 1.53 -8.75
C ASN A 51 10.19 2.84 -9.16
N ARG A 52 11.46 2.78 -9.58
CA ARG A 52 12.19 3.96 -10.07
C ARG A 52 11.68 4.40 -11.44
N CYS A 53 11.37 3.45 -12.31
CA CYS A 53 10.77 3.71 -13.63
C CYS A 53 9.35 4.27 -13.46
N LEU A 54 8.53 3.65 -12.61
CA LEU A 54 7.16 4.11 -12.32
C LEU A 54 7.17 5.53 -11.73
N ASN A 55 7.97 5.78 -10.68
CA ASN A 55 8.06 7.11 -10.06
C ASN A 55 8.61 8.18 -11.02
N HIS A 56 9.40 7.77 -12.02
CA HIS A 56 9.84 8.69 -13.06
C HIS A 56 8.68 9.11 -13.96
N LEU A 57 7.80 8.18 -14.35
CA LEU A 57 6.59 8.48 -15.13
C LEU A 57 5.58 9.34 -14.35
N THR A 58 5.46 9.15 -13.03
CA THR A 58 4.48 9.90 -12.23
C THR A 58 4.93 11.31 -11.88
N ASP A 59 6.21 11.52 -11.53
CA ASP A 59 6.59 12.78 -10.88
C ASP A 59 7.69 13.54 -11.63
N LYS A 60 8.57 12.84 -12.35
CA LYS A 60 9.82 13.44 -12.84
C LYS A 60 9.82 13.78 -14.32
N CYS A 61 8.99 13.12 -15.11
CA CYS A 61 8.94 13.31 -16.55
C CYS A 61 7.79 14.26 -16.93
N ALA A 62 8.14 15.44 -17.45
CA ALA A 62 7.18 16.47 -17.82
C ALA A 62 6.36 16.15 -19.07
N ASN A 63 6.91 15.33 -19.98
CA ASN A 63 6.34 15.07 -21.31
C ASN A 63 5.49 13.79 -21.37
N VAL A 64 5.20 13.16 -20.24
CA VAL A 64 4.42 11.91 -20.21
C VAL A 64 2.95 12.21 -20.51
N PRO A 65 2.32 11.52 -21.46
CA PRO A 65 0.88 11.63 -21.68
C PRO A 65 0.08 11.31 -20.42
N LYS A 66 -1.01 12.05 -20.17
CA LYS A 66 -1.84 11.89 -18.96
C LYS A 66 -2.29 10.44 -18.74
N VAL A 67 -2.69 9.74 -19.82
CA VAL A 67 -3.11 8.33 -19.79
C VAL A 67 -2.03 7.42 -19.22
N VAL A 68 -0.77 7.61 -19.64
CA VAL A 68 0.37 6.82 -19.16
C VAL A 68 0.71 7.15 -17.72
N LYS A 69 0.55 8.43 -17.35
CA LYS A 69 0.77 8.90 -15.98
C LYS A 69 -0.22 8.26 -14.99
N GLU A 70 -1.50 8.22 -15.35
CA GLU A 70 -2.56 7.57 -14.56
C GLU A 70 -2.33 6.06 -14.46
N ALA A 71 -1.98 5.39 -15.57
CA ALA A 71 -1.64 3.96 -15.56
C ALA A 71 -0.41 3.66 -14.68
N ALA A 72 0.62 4.52 -14.71
CA ALA A 72 1.79 4.40 -13.85
C ALA A 72 1.43 4.59 -12.37
N GLN A 73 0.59 5.58 -12.03
CA GLN A 73 0.10 5.78 -10.67
C GLN A 73 -0.68 4.56 -10.15
N LEU A 74 -1.56 4.01 -10.99
CA LEU A 74 -2.31 2.79 -10.70
C LEU A 74 -1.38 1.61 -10.37
N LYS A 75 -0.32 1.42 -11.15
CA LYS A 75 0.70 0.38 -10.89
C LYS A 75 1.48 0.62 -9.60
N VAL A 76 1.78 1.88 -9.24
CA VAL A 76 2.40 2.22 -7.95
C VAL A 76 1.47 1.86 -6.80
N MET A 77 0.17 2.17 -6.91
CA MET A 77 -0.84 1.84 -5.90
C MET A 77 -0.99 0.32 -5.73
N GLN A 78 -1.10 -0.44 -6.83
CA GLN A 78 -1.17 -1.90 -6.81
C GLN A 78 0.05 -2.53 -6.13
N LYS A 79 1.25 -2.05 -6.45
CA LYS A 79 2.49 -2.53 -5.79
C LYS A 79 2.58 -2.14 -4.32
N GLY A 80 1.93 -1.06 -3.92
CA GLY A 80 1.77 -0.65 -2.52
C GLY A 80 0.72 -1.47 -1.75
N GLY A 81 0.04 -2.42 -2.38
CA GLY A 81 -1.04 -3.20 -1.77
C GLY A 81 -2.36 -2.43 -1.67
N LEU A 82 -2.52 -1.31 -2.38
CA LEU A 82 -3.82 -0.68 -2.58
C LEU A 82 -4.47 -1.26 -3.83
N GLU A 83 -5.40 -2.20 -3.64
CA GLU A 83 -6.24 -2.65 -4.74
C GLU A 83 -7.22 -1.55 -5.16
N ILE A 84 -7.30 -1.33 -6.47
CA ILE A 84 -8.31 -0.46 -7.08
C ILE A 84 -9.54 -1.32 -7.31
N VAL A 85 -10.57 -1.09 -6.50
CA VAL A 85 -11.91 -1.57 -6.78
C VAL A 85 -12.39 -0.81 -8.01
N ILE A 86 -12.35 -1.43 -9.18
CA ILE A 86 -13.06 -0.95 -10.37
C ILE A 86 -14.55 -1.07 -10.04
N PRO A 87 -15.30 0.03 -9.93
CA PRO A 87 -16.73 -0.05 -9.65
C PRO A 87 -17.45 -0.37 -10.96
N GLY A 88 -17.81 -1.63 -11.20
CA GLY A 88 -18.60 -1.98 -12.39
C GLY A 88 -18.65 -3.44 -12.85
N SER A 89 -18.52 -4.43 -11.97
CA SER A 89 -18.92 -5.80 -12.32
C SER A 89 -19.72 -6.40 -11.16
N ASP A 90 -21.03 -6.27 -11.26
CA ASP A 90 -21.99 -7.05 -10.47
C ASP A 90 -21.91 -8.50 -10.97
N ASP A 91 -21.33 -9.38 -10.17
CA ASP A 91 -21.63 -10.81 -10.22
C ASP A 91 -21.75 -11.31 -8.79
N GLU A 92 -22.99 -11.60 -8.42
CA GLU A 92 -23.36 -12.33 -7.22
C GLU A 92 -22.80 -13.75 -7.31
N ILE A 93 -22.01 -14.17 -6.33
CA ILE A 93 -21.73 -15.59 -6.12
C ILE A 93 -21.96 -15.93 -4.64
N GLU A 94 -23.13 -16.52 -4.44
CA GLU A 94 -23.54 -17.34 -3.30
C GLU A 94 -22.46 -18.39 -2.97
N SER A 95 -22.13 -18.57 -1.70
CA SER A 95 -21.06 -19.49 -1.27
C SER A 95 -21.51 -20.36 -0.11
N VAL A 96 -21.54 -21.69 -0.33
CA VAL A 96 -21.17 -22.79 0.61
C VAL A 96 -21.26 -24.16 -0.10
N PRO A 97 -20.67 -25.28 0.40
CA PRO A 97 -19.59 -25.47 1.40
C PRO A 97 -18.49 -26.52 1.04
N ASP A 98 -17.42 -26.51 1.86
CA ASP A 98 -16.44 -27.56 2.27
C ASP A 98 -15.95 -28.68 1.32
N SER A 99 -14.62 -28.76 1.15
CA SER A 99 -13.86 -30.02 1.13
C SER A 99 -12.35 -29.82 1.36
N ASP A 100 -11.79 -30.85 1.98
CA ASP A 100 -10.50 -30.99 2.68
C ASP A 100 -9.25 -31.10 1.77
N ALA A 101 -8.08 -30.95 2.40
CA ALA A 101 -6.72 -31.28 1.97
C ALA A 101 -5.92 -30.30 1.07
N GLY A 102 -4.86 -29.72 1.67
CA GLY A 102 -3.55 -29.58 1.02
C GLY A 102 -3.08 -28.19 0.58
N SER A 103 -2.14 -27.63 1.36
CA SER A 103 -0.99 -26.81 0.94
C SER A 103 -1.19 -25.46 0.20
N THR A 104 -0.51 -24.45 0.75
CA THR A 104 0.00 -23.22 0.10
C THR A 104 -0.88 -21.95 0.15
N SER A 105 -0.29 -20.94 0.80
CA SER A 105 -0.37 -19.48 0.58
C SER A 105 -1.70 -18.69 0.66
N THR A 106 -1.51 -17.54 1.33
CA THR A 106 -2.10 -16.21 1.09
C THR A 106 -3.53 -15.89 1.55
N GLN A 107 -3.55 -14.90 2.46
CA GLN A 107 -4.43 -13.73 2.54
C GLN A 107 -5.94 -13.92 2.74
N ALA A 108 -6.47 -13.27 3.78
CA ALA A 108 -7.60 -12.34 3.64
C ALA A 108 -7.79 -11.50 4.91
N SER A 109 -7.41 -10.23 4.85
CA SER A 109 -8.05 -9.18 5.65
C SER A 109 -9.20 -8.61 4.84
N LYS A 110 -10.44 -8.95 5.22
CA LYS A 110 -11.62 -8.14 4.90
C LYS A 110 -11.67 -6.96 5.87
N ARG A 111 -11.71 -5.72 5.36
CA ARG A 111 -12.74 -4.72 5.75
C ARG A 111 -12.55 -3.36 5.04
N THR A 112 -13.49 -3.13 4.12
CA THR A 112 -14.40 -1.97 4.05
C THR A 112 -13.86 -0.55 4.28
N LYS A 113 -13.83 0.18 3.15
CA LYS A 113 -14.17 1.60 2.89
C LYS A 113 -14.37 2.51 4.11
N PHE A 114 -13.52 3.54 4.21
CA PHE A 114 -13.87 4.83 4.79
C PHE A 114 -14.23 5.80 3.66
N SER A 115 -15.50 6.21 3.64
CA SER A 115 -15.98 7.33 2.85
C SER A 115 -15.55 8.65 3.49
N LYS A 116 -15.22 9.60 2.62
CA LYS A 116 -14.94 11.01 2.89
C LYS A 116 -15.98 11.62 3.85
N SER A 117 -15.51 12.23 4.94
CA SER A 117 -16.19 13.37 5.54
C SER A 117 -15.35 14.62 5.28
N ALA A 118 -16.00 15.61 4.69
CA ALA A 118 -15.45 16.94 4.47
C ALA A 118 -15.17 17.60 5.83
N SER A 119 -14.01 18.24 5.95
CA SER A 119 -13.73 19.21 7.01
C SER A 119 -13.07 20.44 6.37
N PRO A 120 -13.37 21.64 6.88
CA PRO A 120 -13.16 22.88 6.15
C PRO A 120 -11.68 23.20 6.03
N SER A 121 -11.35 23.82 4.90
CA SER A 121 -10.03 24.35 4.58
C SER A 121 -9.57 25.36 5.63
N VAL A 122 -8.73 24.93 6.56
CA VAL A 122 -7.91 25.84 7.38
C VAL A 122 -6.45 25.50 7.12
N GLY A 123 -5.76 26.49 6.53
CA GLY A 123 -4.32 26.70 6.51
C GLY A 123 -3.42 25.49 6.26
N ALA A 124 -2.76 25.48 5.10
CA ALA A 124 -1.61 24.61 4.81
C ALA A 124 -0.36 25.00 5.65
N GLY A 125 -0.51 25.11 6.96
CA GLY A 125 0.59 25.08 7.92
C GLY A 125 1.03 23.64 8.11
N LYS A 126 2.34 23.42 8.20
CA LYS A 126 2.95 22.12 8.48
C LYS A 126 2.31 21.52 9.74
N ARG A 127 1.35 20.59 9.58
CA ARG A 127 0.76 19.87 10.71
C ARG A 127 1.88 19.07 11.36
N THR A 128 2.26 19.46 12.57
CA THR A 128 3.16 18.64 13.39
C THR A 128 2.46 17.32 13.69
N LEU A 129 3.24 16.24 13.85
CA LEU A 129 2.68 14.90 14.14
C LEU A 129 1.76 14.93 15.38
N GLU A 130 2.01 15.85 16.30
CA GLU A 130 1.20 16.12 17.50
C GLU A 130 -0.25 16.49 17.16
N THR A 131 -0.49 17.26 16.10
CA THR A 131 -1.85 17.62 15.68
C THR A 131 -2.70 16.40 15.29
N PHE A 132 -2.06 15.31 14.85
CA PHE A 132 -2.76 14.05 14.56
C PHE A 132 -3.08 13.26 15.83
N LEU A 133 -2.29 13.40 16.88
CA LEU A 133 -2.48 12.71 18.17
C LEU A 133 -3.54 13.40 19.05
N GLU A 134 -3.65 14.72 18.94
CA GLU A 134 -4.61 15.53 19.71
C GLU A 134 -6.05 15.50 19.16
N ARG A 135 -6.24 15.00 17.94
CA ARG A 135 -7.59 14.92 17.33
C ARG A 135 -8.41 13.80 17.98
N SER A 136 -9.62 14.16 18.42
CA SER A 136 -10.65 13.20 18.83
C SER A 136 -10.92 12.15 17.75
N LEU A 137 -10.97 10.86 18.13
CA LEU A 137 -11.32 9.80 17.18
C LEU A 137 -12.73 10.01 16.63
N THR A 138 -12.93 9.70 15.35
CA THR A 138 -14.30 9.50 14.86
C THR A 138 -14.83 8.16 15.37
N LYS A 139 -16.17 8.01 15.44
CA LYS A 139 -16.80 6.77 15.90
C LYS A 139 -16.36 5.55 15.10
N GLU A 140 -16.11 5.70 13.80
CA GLU A 140 -15.64 4.59 12.98
C GLU A 140 -14.18 4.22 13.29
N GLU A 141 -13.33 5.20 13.60
CA GLU A 141 -11.95 4.95 14.04
C GLU A 141 -11.91 4.26 15.40
N GLU A 142 -12.75 4.70 16.33
CA GLU A 142 -12.89 4.10 17.65
C GLU A 142 -13.31 2.63 17.55
N ASN A 143 -14.32 2.33 16.73
CA ASN A 143 -14.74 0.96 16.45
C ASN A 143 -13.61 0.11 15.84
N ARG A 144 -12.80 0.68 14.95
CA ARG A 144 -11.65 -0.03 14.38
C ARG A 144 -10.58 -0.30 15.45
N SER A 145 -10.29 0.68 16.31
CA SER A 145 -9.36 0.52 17.44
C SER A 145 -9.84 -0.55 18.42
N ASN A 146 -11.14 -0.57 18.75
CA ASN A 146 -11.76 -1.59 19.60
C ASN A 146 -11.58 -3.00 19.00
N VAL A 147 -11.77 -3.17 17.69
CA VAL A 147 -11.56 -4.47 17.02
C VAL A 147 -10.09 -4.90 17.06
N HIS A 148 -9.15 -3.98 16.90
CA HIS A 148 -7.72 -4.29 17.00
C HIS A 148 -7.33 -4.68 18.44
N MET A 149 -7.85 -3.95 19.43
CA MET A 149 -7.66 -4.27 20.83
C MET A 149 -8.26 -5.63 21.17
N LEU A 150 -9.48 -5.93 20.73
CA LEU A 150 -10.10 -7.24 20.88
C LEU A 150 -9.26 -8.38 20.28
N ARG A 151 -8.74 -8.19 19.06
CA ARG A 151 -7.84 -9.16 18.43
C ARG A 151 -6.57 -9.38 19.25
N PHE A 152 -6.00 -8.32 19.82
CA PHE A 152 -4.84 -8.43 20.70
C PHE A 152 -5.14 -9.28 21.94
N PHE A 153 -6.30 -9.10 22.57
CA PHE A 153 -6.70 -9.92 23.72
C PHE A 153 -6.85 -11.40 23.33
N ILE A 154 -7.52 -11.68 22.21
CA ILE A 154 -7.75 -13.06 21.73
C ILE A 154 -6.42 -13.74 21.37
N HIS A 155 -5.59 -13.09 20.54
CA HIS A 155 -4.33 -13.69 20.08
C HIS A 155 -3.25 -13.72 21.16
N GLY A 156 -3.29 -12.79 22.11
CA GLY A 156 -2.39 -12.77 23.27
C GLY A 156 -2.85 -13.69 24.40
N ASN A 157 -4.00 -14.36 24.26
CA ASN A 157 -4.65 -15.14 25.32
C ASN A 157 -4.76 -14.36 26.64
N ILE A 158 -5.09 -13.07 26.55
CA ILE A 158 -5.20 -12.16 27.69
C ILE A 158 -6.64 -12.24 28.22
N PRO A 159 -6.84 -12.46 29.53
CA PRO A 159 -8.17 -12.44 30.11
C PRO A 159 -8.88 -11.11 29.87
N PHE A 160 -10.15 -11.14 29.47
CA PHE A 160 -10.92 -9.91 29.22
C PHE A 160 -11.01 -9.00 30.46
N ALA A 161 -10.91 -9.54 31.68
CA ALA A 161 -10.82 -8.74 32.90
C ALA A 161 -9.65 -7.73 32.91
N ALA A 162 -8.61 -7.97 32.09
CA ALA A 162 -7.50 -7.04 31.94
C ALA A 162 -7.88 -5.75 31.19
N SER A 163 -9.01 -5.69 30.48
CA SER A 163 -9.48 -4.46 29.80
C SER A 163 -9.77 -3.34 30.80
N SER A 164 -10.26 -3.70 31.98
CA SER A 164 -10.54 -2.78 33.10
C SER A 164 -9.32 -2.47 33.96
N ASN A 165 -8.13 -2.97 33.60
CA ASN A 165 -6.92 -2.73 34.38
C ASN A 165 -6.50 -1.25 34.24
N PRO A 166 -6.34 -0.50 35.35
CA PRO A 166 -6.00 0.91 35.31
C PRO A 166 -4.62 1.18 34.66
N PHE A 167 -3.68 0.23 34.73
CA PHE A 167 -2.38 0.36 34.07
C PHE A 167 -2.49 0.28 32.55
N LEU A 168 -3.35 -0.62 32.05
CA LEU A 168 -3.61 -0.74 30.62
C LEU A 168 -4.28 0.54 30.09
N ILE A 169 -5.29 1.05 30.80
CA ILE A 169 -5.99 2.28 30.43
C ILE A 169 -5.02 3.48 30.41
N LYS A 170 -4.18 3.64 31.43
CA LYS A 170 -3.15 4.70 31.47
C LYS A 170 -2.15 4.57 30.31
N TRP A 171 -1.71 3.36 29.99
CA TRP A 171 -0.81 3.11 28.87
C TRP A 171 -1.47 3.49 27.53
N VAL A 172 -2.72 3.07 27.32
CA VAL A 172 -3.50 3.42 26.13
C VAL A 172 -3.68 4.94 26.01
N GLN A 173 -4.00 5.63 27.11
CA GLN A 173 -4.11 7.10 27.16
C GLN A 173 -2.78 7.80 26.89
N SER A 174 -1.64 7.21 27.27
CA SER A 174 -0.31 7.77 26.96
C SER A 174 0.00 7.74 25.46
N LEU A 175 -0.49 6.72 24.76
CA LEU A 175 -0.35 6.61 23.30
C LEU A 175 -1.34 7.50 22.56
N ARG A 176 -2.57 7.59 23.09
CA ARG A 176 -3.64 8.38 22.50
C ARG A 176 -4.61 8.88 23.58
N PRO A 177 -4.45 10.11 24.07
CA PRO A 177 -5.24 10.64 25.18
C PRO A 177 -6.75 10.64 24.91
N SER A 178 -7.15 10.77 23.64
CA SER A 178 -8.55 10.84 23.22
C SER A 178 -9.27 9.50 23.13
N TYR A 179 -8.57 8.37 23.30
CA TYR A 179 -9.17 7.04 23.15
C TYR A 179 -9.47 6.43 24.52
N THR A 180 -10.74 6.10 24.74
CA THR A 180 -11.20 5.39 25.93
C THR A 180 -11.67 4.01 25.47
N PRO A 181 -11.03 2.92 25.90
CA PRO A 181 -11.44 1.59 25.47
C PRO A 181 -12.83 1.25 25.98
N ALA A 182 -13.57 0.46 25.22
CA ALA A 182 -14.84 -0.08 25.67
C ALA A 182 -14.62 -1.03 26.87
N SER A 183 -15.33 -0.75 27.97
CA SER A 183 -15.35 -1.55 29.20
C SER A 183 -16.54 -2.50 29.23
#